data_AF-A0A6N9E1B5-F1
#
_entry.id   AF-A0A6N9E1B5-F1
#
_cell.length_a   1.000
_cell.length_b   1.000
_cell.length_c   1.000
_cell.angle_alpha   90.00
_cell.angle_beta   90.00
_cell.angle_gamma   90.00
#
_symmetry.space_group_name_H-M   'P 1'
#
loop_
_entity.id
_entity.type
_entity.pdbx_description
1 polymer ?
#
loop_
_entity_poly.entity_id
_entity_poly.type
_entity_poly.pdbx_seq_one_letter_code
_entity_poly.pdbx_strand_id
1 'polypeptide(L)' 'MLITEEVSDVVDAEILEQHLPAIRELELPIVLPEGSREAFPVDTDFSVREVSESGITSLLCHADRVLVF' A
#
# COMPACT_ATOMS: atom_id res chain seq x y z
N MET A 1 8.84 -9.58 6.94
CA MET A 1 9.93 -9.33 5.98
C MET A 1 9.29 -9.02 4.64
N LEU A 2 9.23 -7.74 4.28
CA LEU A 2 8.92 -7.28 2.94
C LEU A 2 10.26 -7.13 2.21
N ILE A 3 10.56 -8.13 1.39
CA ILE A 3 11.51 -8.16 0.26
C ILE A 3 12.90 -7.55 0.54
N THR A 4 13.85 -8.42 0.81
CA THR A 4 15.29 -8.12 0.82
C THR A 4 15.88 -8.27 -0.57
N GLU A 5 16.71 -7.28 -0.92
CA GLU A 5 17.90 -7.33 -1.79
C GLU A 5 17.90 -6.31 -2.93
N GLU A 6 17.84 -5.01 -2.61
CA GLU A 6 18.86 -4.04 -3.02
C GLU A 6 18.87 -2.88 -2.01
N VAL A 7 19.91 -2.83 -1.19
CA VAL A 7 19.99 -1.99 0.00
C VAL A 7 20.39 -0.56 -0.37
N SER A 8 19.42 0.34 -0.47
CA SER A 8 19.55 1.74 0.01
C SER A 8 18.60 2.04 1.19
N ASP A 9 17.73 1.08 1.53
CA ASP A 9 16.43 1.27 2.19
C ASP A 9 16.40 1.04 3.71
N VAL A 10 17.54 1.11 4.41
CA VAL A 10 17.56 0.85 5.87
C VAL A 10 16.91 1.99 6.65
N VAL A 11 17.09 3.23 6.20
CA VAL A 11 16.50 4.41 6.83
C VAL A 11 15.00 4.48 6.53
N ASP A 12 14.58 4.18 5.30
CA ASP A 12 13.18 4.29 4.89
C ASP A 12 12.31 3.20 5.54
N ALA A 13 12.83 1.99 5.74
CA ALA A 13 12.13 0.95 6.49
C ALA A 13 11.93 1.35 7.96
N GLU A 14 12.96 1.88 8.62
CA GLU A 14 12.91 2.30 10.01
C GLU A 14 11.99 3.52 10.22
N ILE A 15 11.99 4.47 9.26
CA ILE A 15 11.04 5.58 9.22
C ILE A 15 9.62 5.08 8.99
N LEU A 16 9.42 4.17 8.04
CA LEU A 16 8.10 3.61 7.75
C LEU A 16 7.53 2.92 8.99
N GLU A 17 8.32 2.10 9.70
CA GLU A 17 7.91 1.43 10.94
C GLU A 17 7.43 2.43 12.02
N GLN A 18 8.05 3.60 12.13
CA GLN A 18 7.61 4.67 13.05
C GLN A 18 6.26 5.26 12.64
N HIS A 19 5.90 5.22 11.35
CA HIS A 19 4.67 5.80 10.82
C HIS A 19 3.52 4.79 10.63
N LEU A 20 3.80 3.49 10.57
CA LEU A 20 2.77 2.45 10.43
C LEU A 20 1.63 2.56 11.45
N PRO A 21 1.87 2.84 12.75
CA PRO A 21 0.78 3.02 13.71
C PRO A 21 -0.16 4.17 13.33
N ALA A 22 0.38 5.31 12.91
CA ALA A 22 -0.42 6.46 12.48
C ALA A 22 -1.21 6.14 11.20
N ILE A 23 -0.59 5.44 10.24
CA ILE A 23 -1.28 5.00 9.01
C ILE A 23 -2.46 4.08 9.34
N ARG A 24 -2.30 3.18 10.32
CA ARG A 24 -3.36 2.30 10.81
C ARG A 24 -4.50 3.09 11.45
N GLU A 25 -4.18 4.02 12.34
CA GLU A 25 -5.17 4.87 13.02
C GLU A 25 -5.97 5.77 12.07
N LEU A 26 -5.36 6.17 10.95
CA LEU A 26 -6.02 6.99 9.93
C LEU A 26 -7.02 6.20 9.06
N GLU A 27 -7.04 4.87 9.16
CA GLU A 27 -7.91 3.99 8.36
C GLU A 27 -7.86 4.29 6.85
N LEU A 28 -6.68 4.68 6.34
CA LEU A 28 -6.51 5.05 4.95
C LEU A 28 -6.86 3.85 4.03
N PRO A 29 -7.68 4.06 2.99
CA PRO A 29 -8.06 2.98 2.09
C PRO A 29 -6.87 2.59 1.21
N ILE A 30 -6.33 1.40 1.45
CA ILE A 30 -5.28 0.80 0.63
C ILE A 30 -5.94 -0.09 -0.42
N VAL A 31 -5.59 0.16 -1.68
CA VAL A 31 -6.16 -0.52 -2.84
C VAL A 31 -5.06 -1.32 -3.49
N LEU A 32 -5.29 -2.62 -3.66
CA LEU A 32 -4.38 -3.53 -4.36
C LEU A 32 -5.06 -4.09 -5.63
N PRO A 33 -4.29 -4.44 -6.68
CA PRO A 33 -4.83 -5.24 -7.78
C PRO A 33 -5.37 -6.59 -7.30
N GLU A 34 -6.42 -7.09 -7.96
CA GLU A 34 -6.91 -8.46 -7.73
C GLU A 34 -5.79 -9.51 -7.90
N GLY A 35 -5.74 -10.48 -6.99
CA GLY A 35 -4.72 -11.53 -6.95
C GLY A 35 -3.44 -11.16 -6.17
N SER A 36 -3.35 -9.93 -5.64
CA SER A 36 -2.18 -9.50 -4.86
C SER A 36 -1.99 -10.30 -3.57
N ARG A 37 -3.07 -10.68 -2.90
CA ARG A 37 -3.07 -11.48 -1.66
C ARG A 37 -2.63 -12.92 -1.87
N GLU A 38 -2.79 -13.43 -3.09
CA GLU A 38 -2.27 -14.76 -3.45
C GLU A 38 -0.76 -14.73 -3.64
N ALA A 39 -0.25 -13.60 -4.16
CA ALA A 39 1.18 -13.40 -4.40
C ALA A 39 1.94 -12.95 -3.13
N PHE A 40 1.30 -12.18 -2.25
CA PHE A 40 1.95 -11.57 -1.08
C PHE A 40 1.07 -11.63 0.17
N PRO A 41 1.68 -11.89 1.35
CA PRO A 41 0.96 -11.77 2.61
C PRO A 41 0.64 -10.29 2.88
N VAL A 42 -0.65 -10.00 3.08
CA VAL A 42 -1.17 -8.66 3.38
C VAL A 42 -1.59 -8.62 4.85
N ASP A 43 -1.15 -7.59 5.56
CA ASP A 43 -1.55 -7.35 6.94
C ASP A 43 -3.04 -6.96 7.00
N THR A 44 -3.81 -7.69 7.80
CA THR A 44 -5.25 -7.49 7.99
C THR A 44 -5.58 -6.33 8.91
N ASP A 45 -4.59 -5.77 9.62
CA ASP A 45 -4.78 -4.63 10.50
C ASP A 45 -4.94 -3.31 9.72
N PHE A 46 -4.74 -3.31 8.40
CA PHE A 46 -4.96 -2.15 7.54
C PHE A 46 -6.25 -2.30 6.71
N SER A 47 -6.83 -1.15 6.33
CA SER A 47 -8.01 -1.09 5.47
C SER A 47 -7.64 -1.41 4.02
N VAL A 48 -7.42 -2.69 3.72
CA VAL A 48 -6.96 -3.16 2.41
C VAL A 48 -8.10 -3.82 1.63
N ARG A 49 -8.30 -3.40 0.38
CA ARG A 49 -9.19 -4.08 -0.57
C ARG A 49 -8.51 -4.37 -1.90
N GLU A 50 -8.83 -5.52 -2.47
CA GLU A 50 -8.46 -5.82 -3.85
C GLU A 50 -9.50 -5.29 -4.82
N VAL A 51 -9.05 -4.80 -5.97
CA VAL A 51 -9.90 -4.18 -6.98
C VAL A 51 -9.37 -4.51 -8.37
N SER A 52 -10.28 -4.79 -9.30
CA SER A 52 -9.93 -4.96 -10.71
C SER A 52 -9.22 -3.75 -11.30
N GLU A 53 -8.51 -3.97 -12.40
CA GLU A 53 -7.84 -2.92 -13.18
C GLU A 53 -8.80 -1.77 -13.57
N SER A 54 -10.04 -2.11 -13.94
CA SER A 54 -11.08 -1.12 -14.25
C SER A 54 -11.46 -0.27 -13.04
N GLY A 55 -11.45 -0.87 -11.84
CA GLY A 55 -11.71 -0.17 -10.58
C GLY A 55 -10.58 0.79 -10.21
N ILE A 56 -9.33 0.35 -10.36
CA ILE A 56 -8.14 1.21 -10.15
C ILE A 56 -8.16 2.39 -11.13
N THR A 57 -8.43 2.12 -12.40
CA THR A 57 -8.55 3.16 -13.44
C THR A 57 -9.61 4.19 -13.08
N SER A 58 -10.79 3.73 -12.65
CA SER A 58 -11.87 4.62 -12.20
C SER A 58 -11.41 5.50 -11.02
N LEU A 59 -10.73 4.93 -10.02
CA LEU A 59 -10.20 5.71 -8.89
C LEU A 59 -9.22 6.80 -9.34
N LEU A 60 -8.31 6.48 -10.26
CA LEU A 60 -7.35 7.45 -10.80
C LEU A 60 -8.05 8.56 -11.60
N CYS A 61 -9.07 8.24 -12.39
CA CYS A 61 -9.82 9.23 -13.15
C CYS A 61 -10.60 10.23 -12.29
N HIS A 62 -10.97 9.85 -11.06
CA HIS A 62 -11.68 10.71 -10.12
C HIS A 62 -10.74 11.43 -9.14
N ALA A 63 -9.43 11.18 -9.19
CA ALA A 63 -8.48 11.84 -8.32
C ALA A 63 -8.20 13.26 -8.81
N ASP A 64 -8.39 14.27 -7.96
CA ASP A 64 -8.01 15.65 -8.26
C ASP A 64 -6.49 15.81 -8.42
N ARG A 65 -5.72 15.01 -7.66
CA ARG A 65 -4.26 15.00 -7.64
C ARG A 65 -3.76 13.59 -7.40
N VAL A 66 -2.64 13.26 -8.03
CA VAL A 66 -1.95 11.98 -7.86
C VAL A 66 -0.50 12.29 -7.48
N LEU A 67 -0.04 11.66 -6.41
CA LEU A 67 1.37 11.63 -6.03
C LEU A 67 1.94 10.28 -6.46
N VAL A 68 3.07 10.28 -7.14
CA VAL A 68 3.77 9.08 -7.63
C VAL A 68 5.16 9.07 -7.04
N PHE A 69 5.55 7.94 -6.46
CA PHE A 69 6.83 7.70 -5.80
C PHE A 69 7.51 6.49 -6.44
#